data_AF-A0A958GH81-F1
#
_entry.id   AF-A0A958GH81-F1
#
_cell.length_a   1.000
_cell.length_b   1.000
_cell.length_c   1.000
_cell.angle_alpha   90.00
_cell.angle_beta   90.00
_cell.angle_gamma   90.00
#
_symmetry.space_group_name_H-M   'P 1'
#
loop_
_entity.id
_entity.type
_entity.pdbx_description
1 polymer ?
#
loop_
_entity_poly.entity_id
_entity_poly.type
_entity_poly.pdbx_seq_one_letter_code
_entity_poly.pdbx_strand_id
1 'polypeptide(L)'
;MEHFLRNFVTKEKVHPTNMVFTGERVPWEVVVDLESIRSKINFDYFRSSPPLNSKYLPFMPVRNFADFVSLKEGATPLIPSKIFGKDRNSRVLYKLESHNPTGSFKDRGSAVDLSVAKEMKAKGIAVASTGNMAASCSCYAAAADIPCFVFVPEGTPSSKLSQVIAFGGRIVQVKGEYNDAAVLAQRVAEEFDFFLAGDYAYRVEGAKTAAFEVCEQLFFAAPDVVIVPIGCGTNIAAYKKGFEEFHELGFIDRVPQLIGVQAEGAAPIVHSFRTGARDFIPLETVDTIASAIKVGDPLDGLKALDAIYSTEGRAVDVSDREMVEAQYRLSREEGHFVEAACAASVAGYIKLASTGAFTGQTVVCVMTGDGLKDPTPILKNAIKPPTIYPDVVEFKQLFENSFFEGKTISFVSKNDILFERVPTLEEVKRACWQYFEARYSDSYLETIVDIITRFLSKGKSVNFSDFQDIVQDALESLNQKGPKTFAVSDFEVIVSRNKKSLAKVTVKHQEEVLSAEGEGVGPVDAVINALRKACREKIEFSLSSYKVNIRDQGTDAVVYVELGLKRGGHVSNGTGTSPDIIQASIEAFESAYNGFYRHEKSDPKLSGSNVSSRESAAGEVQDPLRV
;
A
#
# COMPACT_ATOMS: atom_id res chain seq x y z
N MET A 1 1.30 -36.43 -21.79
CA MET A 1 2.28 -35.45 -22.28
C MET A 1 3.49 -35.58 -21.39
N GLU A 2 4.68 -35.74 -21.97
CA GLU A 2 5.89 -35.86 -21.16
C GLU A 2 6.47 -34.46 -20.91
N HIS A 3 6.96 -34.24 -19.70
CA HIS A 3 7.74 -33.07 -19.33
C HIS A 3 8.94 -33.53 -18.52
N PHE A 4 9.99 -32.71 -18.50
CA PHE A 4 11.17 -32.98 -17.69
C PHE A 4 11.72 -31.67 -17.15
N LEU A 5 12.61 -31.77 -16.16
CA LEU A 5 13.28 -30.61 -15.60
C LEU A 5 14.66 -30.46 -16.22
N ARG A 6 15.06 -29.21 -16.45
CA ARG A 6 16.35 -28.81 -17.00
C ARG A 6 16.95 -27.71 -16.12
N ASN A 7 18.25 -27.81 -15.86
CA ASN A 7 18.97 -26.75 -15.16
C ASN A 7 19.14 -25.55 -16.12
N PHE A 8 18.88 -24.31 -15.69
CA PHE A 8 18.95 -23.16 -16.60
C PHE A 8 20.34 -22.99 -17.25
N VAL A 9 21.41 -23.40 -16.56
CA VAL A 9 22.81 -23.33 -17.04
C VAL A 9 23.17 -24.50 -17.97
N THR A 10 22.53 -25.67 -17.85
CA THR A 10 22.86 -26.85 -18.67
C THR A 10 21.71 -27.30 -19.56
N LYS A 11 22.00 -27.90 -20.72
CA LYS A 11 20.93 -28.30 -21.67
C LYS A 11 20.28 -29.65 -21.38
N GLU A 12 20.77 -30.37 -20.38
CA GLU A 12 20.44 -31.78 -20.15
C GLU A 12 19.21 -31.97 -19.25
N LYS A 13 18.51 -33.10 -19.42
CA LYS A 13 17.43 -33.50 -18.51
C LYS A 13 18.02 -33.81 -17.16
N VAL A 14 17.41 -33.29 -16.11
CA VAL A 14 17.83 -33.56 -14.73
C VAL A 14 16.62 -34.09 -13.95
N HIS A 15 16.87 -35.05 -13.06
CA HIS A 15 15.87 -35.73 -12.25
C HIS A 15 15.97 -35.30 -10.78
N PRO A 16 15.27 -34.24 -10.34
CA PRO A 16 15.28 -33.85 -8.95
C PRO A 16 14.44 -34.82 -8.11
N THR A 17 14.95 -35.11 -6.92
CA THR A 17 14.28 -35.89 -5.86
C THR A 17 13.99 -34.98 -4.67
N ASN A 18 12.95 -35.31 -3.89
CA ASN A 18 12.54 -34.69 -2.60
C ASN A 18 11.65 -33.42 -2.64
N MET A 19 10.81 -33.20 -3.66
CA MET A 19 9.80 -32.11 -3.70
C MET A 19 10.35 -30.68 -3.53
N VAL A 20 11.67 -30.53 -3.61
CA VAL A 20 12.44 -29.29 -3.46
C VAL A 20 13.17 -29.10 -4.78
N PHE A 21 12.74 -28.10 -5.54
CA PHE A 21 13.20 -27.87 -6.91
C PHE A 21 14.00 -26.58 -7.00
N THR A 22 14.99 -26.43 -6.11
CA THR A 22 15.82 -25.24 -5.95
C THR A 22 17.26 -25.48 -6.44
N GLY A 23 17.98 -24.39 -6.70
CA GLY A 23 19.43 -24.40 -6.86
C GLY A 23 19.96 -23.06 -6.35
N GLU A 24 21.01 -23.07 -5.52
CA GLU A 24 21.46 -21.90 -4.74
C GLU A 24 21.69 -20.63 -5.58
N ARG A 25 22.08 -20.77 -6.85
CA ARG A 25 22.18 -19.67 -7.85
C ARG A 25 21.73 -20.09 -9.25
N VAL A 26 21.13 -21.26 -9.37
CA VAL A 26 20.87 -21.86 -10.67
C VAL A 26 19.42 -22.31 -10.73
N PRO A 27 18.56 -21.51 -11.35
CA PRO A 27 17.16 -21.84 -11.39
C PRO A 27 16.91 -23.02 -12.35
N TRP A 28 15.82 -23.72 -12.12
CA TRP A 28 15.39 -24.85 -12.96
C TRP A 28 14.23 -24.43 -13.84
N GLU A 29 14.04 -25.15 -14.93
CA GLU A 29 12.98 -24.93 -15.89
C GLU A 29 12.33 -26.25 -16.29
N VAL A 30 11.00 -26.25 -16.42
CA VAL A 30 10.24 -27.37 -16.97
C VAL A 30 10.31 -27.31 -18.50
N VAL A 31 10.72 -28.36 -19.17
CA VAL A 31 10.66 -28.43 -20.63
C VAL A 31 9.47 -29.31 -21.04
N VAL A 32 8.57 -28.73 -21.81
CA VAL A 32 7.34 -29.38 -22.30
C VAL A 32 7.59 -29.95 -23.70
N ASP A 33 7.02 -31.12 -24.00
CA ASP A 33 7.03 -31.73 -25.33
C ASP A 33 6.09 -30.99 -26.30
N LEU A 34 6.63 -29.95 -26.97
CA LEU A 34 5.90 -29.13 -27.93
C LEU A 34 5.51 -29.89 -29.20
N GLU A 35 6.26 -30.93 -29.61
CA GLU A 35 5.90 -31.76 -30.76
C GLU A 35 4.59 -32.53 -30.49
N SER A 36 4.47 -33.11 -29.29
CA SER A 36 3.23 -33.77 -28.86
C SER A 36 2.05 -32.79 -28.81
N ILE A 37 2.27 -31.56 -28.35
CA ILE A 37 1.24 -30.50 -28.32
C ILE A 37 0.81 -30.14 -29.74
N ARG A 38 1.77 -29.89 -30.65
CA ARG A 38 1.52 -29.51 -32.05
C ARG A 38 0.60 -30.50 -32.75
N SER A 39 0.76 -31.79 -32.46
CA SER A 39 -0.08 -32.84 -33.06
C SER A 39 -1.54 -32.87 -32.57
N LYS A 40 -1.86 -32.17 -31.46
CA LYS A 40 -3.15 -32.29 -30.75
C LYS A 40 -3.91 -30.98 -30.59
N ILE A 41 -3.24 -29.83 -30.69
CA ILE A 41 -3.83 -28.51 -30.40
C ILE A 41 -3.72 -27.61 -31.62
N ASN A 42 -4.84 -26.97 -31.96
CA ASN A 42 -4.97 -25.98 -33.02
C ASN A 42 -5.76 -24.76 -32.53
N PHE A 43 -6.06 -23.79 -33.40
CA PHE A 43 -6.83 -22.61 -33.03
C PHE A 43 -8.25 -22.91 -32.52
N ASP A 44 -8.88 -23.99 -33.00
CA ASP A 44 -10.26 -24.32 -32.60
C ASP A 44 -10.33 -24.82 -31.16
N TYR A 45 -9.28 -25.50 -30.67
CA TYR A 45 -9.15 -25.86 -29.26
C TYR A 45 -9.34 -24.64 -28.34
N PHE A 46 -8.70 -23.52 -28.67
CA PHE A 46 -8.79 -22.29 -27.88
C PHE A 46 -10.16 -21.63 -27.99
N ARG A 47 -10.82 -21.70 -29.15
CA ARG A 47 -12.16 -21.14 -29.37
C ARG A 47 -13.24 -21.91 -28.61
N SER A 48 -13.12 -23.23 -28.51
CA SER A 48 -14.11 -24.09 -27.84
C SER A 48 -13.89 -24.24 -26.34
N SER A 49 -12.68 -23.98 -25.85
CA SER A 49 -12.36 -24.16 -24.44
C SER A 49 -12.79 -22.94 -23.61
N PRO A 50 -13.32 -23.15 -22.38
CA PRO A 50 -13.66 -22.05 -21.48
C PRO A 50 -12.46 -21.11 -21.24
N PRO A 51 -12.69 -19.79 -21.10
CA PRO A 51 -11.63 -18.87 -20.74
C PRO A 51 -11.31 -19.04 -19.25
N LEU A 52 -10.38 -19.94 -18.94
CA LEU A 52 -9.87 -20.23 -17.60
C LEU A 52 -8.40 -20.68 -17.73
N ASN A 53 -7.62 -20.57 -16.66
CA ASN A 53 -6.23 -21.06 -16.65
C ASN A 53 -6.14 -22.57 -17.00
N SER A 54 -7.15 -23.37 -16.64
CA SER A 54 -7.23 -24.80 -16.97
C SER A 54 -7.30 -25.11 -18.46
N LYS A 55 -7.64 -24.12 -19.32
CA LYS A 55 -7.52 -24.22 -20.78
C LYS A 55 -6.11 -24.59 -21.22
N TYR A 56 -5.10 -24.18 -20.44
CA TYR A 56 -3.69 -24.38 -20.77
C TYR A 56 -3.06 -25.58 -20.07
N LEU A 57 -3.85 -26.49 -19.48
CA LEU A 57 -3.34 -27.73 -18.89
C LEU A 57 -2.41 -28.53 -19.82
N PRO A 58 -2.66 -28.62 -21.14
CA PRO A 58 -1.70 -29.24 -22.06
C PRO A 58 -0.37 -28.50 -22.20
N PHE A 59 -0.14 -27.38 -21.54
CA PHE A 59 1.15 -26.68 -21.54
C PHE A 59 1.81 -26.77 -20.15
N MET A 60 1.22 -27.50 -19.22
CA MET A 60 1.63 -27.56 -17.82
C MET A 60 2.13 -28.96 -17.43
N PRO A 61 3.00 -29.06 -16.43
CA PRO A 61 3.54 -30.33 -15.93
C PRO A 61 2.59 -31.06 -14.97
N VAL A 62 1.30 -31.11 -15.32
CA VAL A 62 0.25 -31.82 -14.55
C VAL A 62 -0.08 -33.11 -15.29
N ARG A 63 -0.07 -34.25 -14.61
CA ARG A 63 -0.30 -35.57 -15.22
C ARG A 63 -1.78 -35.91 -15.28
N ASN A 64 -2.52 -35.64 -14.20
CA ASN A 64 -3.95 -35.88 -14.14
C ASN A 64 -4.73 -34.57 -14.14
N PHE A 65 -5.22 -34.17 -15.32
CA PHE A 65 -5.99 -32.94 -15.49
C PHE A 65 -7.26 -32.88 -14.63
N ALA A 66 -7.85 -34.03 -14.27
CA ALA A 66 -9.04 -34.08 -13.42
C ALA A 66 -8.76 -33.68 -11.96
N ASP A 67 -7.50 -33.79 -11.51
CA ASP A 67 -7.10 -33.48 -10.14
C ASP A 67 -6.52 -32.06 -9.98
N PHE A 68 -6.51 -31.27 -11.07
CA PHE A 68 -5.97 -29.92 -11.08
C PHE A 68 -6.64 -29.03 -10.03
N VAL A 69 -5.82 -28.46 -9.15
CA VAL A 69 -6.25 -27.55 -8.10
C VAL A 69 -6.47 -26.17 -8.73
N SER A 70 -7.73 -25.82 -8.96
CA SER A 70 -8.11 -24.52 -9.54
C SER A 70 -9.16 -23.81 -8.70
N LEU A 71 -9.03 -22.49 -8.65
CA LEU A 71 -10.03 -21.58 -8.10
C LEU A 71 -10.62 -20.68 -9.20
N LYS A 72 -10.55 -21.16 -10.46
CA LYS A 72 -10.96 -20.44 -11.66
C LYS A 72 -10.14 -19.17 -11.91
N GLU A 73 -8.85 -19.26 -11.60
CA GLU A 73 -7.86 -18.24 -11.96
C GLU A 73 -7.63 -18.16 -13.47
N GLY A 74 -6.93 -17.10 -13.88
CA GLY A 74 -6.78 -16.73 -15.27
C GLY A 74 -8.01 -15.99 -15.83
N ALA A 75 -8.08 -15.93 -17.15
CA ALA A 75 -9.08 -15.17 -17.89
C ALA A 75 -9.18 -13.69 -17.47
N THR A 76 -8.05 -13.14 -17.04
CA THR A 76 -8.00 -11.80 -16.50
C THR A 76 -8.18 -10.77 -17.61
N PRO A 77 -8.85 -9.64 -17.37
CA PRO A 77 -9.11 -8.65 -18.41
C PRO A 77 -7.84 -8.11 -19.06
N LEU A 78 -7.90 -7.87 -20.37
CA LEU A 78 -6.94 -7.07 -21.14
C LEU A 78 -7.63 -5.79 -21.59
N ILE A 79 -7.42 -4.69 -20.87
CA ILE A 79 -8.21 -3.46 -21.01
C ILE A 79 -7.38 -2.37 -21.71
N PRO A 80 -7.90 -1.70 -22.75
CA PRO A 80 -7.22 -0.57 -23.35
C PRO A 80 -7.19 0.64 -22.42
N SER A 81 -6.04 1.31 -22.37
CA SER A 81 -5.88 2.59 -21.68
C SER A 81 -6.75 3.68 -22.30
N LYS A 82 -7.36 4.51 -21.44
CA LYS A 82 -8.13 5.69 -21.84
C LYS A 82 -7.24 6.90 -22.08
N ILE A 83 -6.09 7.00 -21.42
CA ILE A 83 -5.26 8.23 -21.43
C ILE A 83 -3.90 8.02 -22.09
N PHE A 84 -3.27 6.85 -21.91
CA PHE A 84 -1.91 6.62 -22.38
C PHE A 84 -1.91 6.16 -23.84
N GLY A 85 -0.94 6.69 -24.59
CA GLY A 85 -0.63 6.26 -25.95
C GLY A 85 -1.38 6.98 -27.07
N LYS A 86 -2.42 7.75 -26.76
CA LYS A 86 -3.20 8.55 -27.74
C LYS A 86 -2.34 9.56 -28.50
N ASP A 87 -1.45 10.24 -27.79
CA ASP A 87 -0.50 11.22 -28.33
C ASP A 87 0.54 10.61 -29.28
N ARG A 88 0.73 9.28 -29.20
CA ARG A 88 1.75 8.53 -29.96
C ARG A 88 1.17 7.56 -30.98
N ASN A 89 -0.15 7.59 -31.18
CA ASN A 89 -0.85 6.57 -31.96
C ASN A 89 -0.48 5.13 -31.53
N SER A 90 -0.26 4.93 -30.23
CA SER A 90 0.12 3.65 -29.64
C SER A 90 -1.08 3.06 -28.90
N ARG A 91 -1.21 1.74 -28.94
CA ARG A 91 -2.29 1.01 -28.26
C ARG A 91 -1.76 0.45 -26.95
N VAL A 92 -1.99 1.18 -25.86
CA VAL A 92 -1.61 0.73 -24.52
C VAL A 92 -2.73 -0.13 -23.92
N LEU A 93 -2.37 -1.28 -23.38
CA LEU A 93 -3.28 -2.27 -22.80
C LEU A 93 -2.81 -2.66 -21.40
N TYR A 94 -3.75 -2.96 -20.51
CA TYR A 94 -3.49 -3.43 -19.15
C TYR A 94 -3.90 -4.89 -19.01
N LYS A 95 -2.96 -5.76 -18.65
CA LYS A 95 -3.27 -7.15 -18.26
C LYS A 95 -3.55 -7.19 -16.76
N LEU A 96 -4.83 -7.22 -16.37
CA LEU A 96 -5.30 -7.02 -14.99
C LEU A 96 -5.27 -8.28 -14.13
N GLU A 97 -4.07 -8.68 -13.68
CA GLU A 97 -3.86 -9.87 -12.85
C GLU A 97 -4.43 -9.76 -11.42
N SER A 98 -4.89 -8.57 -11.02
CA SER A 98 -5.64 -8.34 -9.78
C SER A 98 -7.00 -9.07 -9.74
N HIS A 99 -7.52 -9.54 -10.88
CA HIS A 99 -8.80 -10.25 -10.94
C HIS A 99 -8.68 -11.76 -10.66
N ASN A 100 -7.48 -12.25 -10.36
CA ASN A 100 -7.29 -13.60 -9.89
C ASN A 100 -7.83 -13.78 -8.45
N PRO A 101 -8.13 -15.02 -7.98
CA PRO A 101 -8.82 -15.29 -6.72
C PRO A 101 -8.26 -14.61 -5.47
N THR A 102 -6.94 -14.50 -5.34
CA THR A 102 -6.28 -13.83 -4.21
C THR A 102 -5.93 -12.39 -4.49
N GLY A 103 -6.18 -11.87 -5.68
CA GLY A 103 -5.87 -10.50 -6.08
C GLY A 103 -4.48 -10.30 -6.69
N SER A 104 -3.84 -11.36 -7.22
CA SER A 104 -2.52 -11.23 -7.87
C SER A 104 -2.21 -12.34 -8.88
N PHE A 105 -1.24 -12.09 -9.77
CA PHE A 105 -0.76 -13.05 -10.77
C PHE A 105 -0.18 -14.36 -10.18
N LYS A 106 0.19 -14.36 -8.88
CA LYS A 106 0.81 -15.53 -8.22
C LYS A 106 -0.11 -16.75 -8.25
N ASP A 107 -1.41 -16.55 -8.37
CA ASP A 107 -2.44 -17.58 -8.41
C ASP A 107 -2.27 -18.56 -9.57
N ARG A 108 -1.90 -18.07 -10.75
CA ARG A 108 -1.65 -18.93 -11.92
C ARG A 108 -0.59 -19.98 -11.63
N GLY A 109 0.49 -19.53 -11.00
CA GLY A 109 1.61 -20.36 -10.61
C GLY A 109 1.29 -21.30 -9.44
N SER A 110 0.58 -20.80 -8.43
CA SER A 110 0.14 -21.62 -7.29
C SER A 110 -0.79 -22.76 -7.73
N ALA A 111 -1.69 -22.53 -8.69
CA ALA A 111 -2.53 -23.59 -9.24
C ALA A 111 -1.70 -24.79 -9.75
N VAL A 112 -0.57 -24.52 -10.43
CA VAL A 112 0.35 -25.57 -10.89
C VAL A 112 1.16 -26.16 -9.73
N ASP A 113 1.81 -25.33 -8.91
CA ASP A 113 2.63 -25.79 -7.77
C ASP A 113 1.84 -26.74 -6.87
N LEU A 114 0.61 -26.37 -6.48
CA LEU A 114 -0.20 -27.17 -5.57
C LEU A 114 -0.81 -28.41 -6.24
N SER A 115 -1.06 -28.37 -7.55
CA SER A 115 -1.44 -29.57 -8.30
C SER A 115 -0.29 -30.58 -8.34
N VAL A 116 0.93 -30.12 -8.60
CA VAL A 116 2.13 -30.97 -8.56
C VAL A 116 2.37 -31.50 -7.15
N ALA A 117 2.26 -30.66 -6.12
CA ALA A 117 2.39 -31.07 -4.72
C ALA A 117 1.39 -32.19 -4.36
N LYS A 118 0.14 -32.06 -4.81
CA LYS A 118 -0.90 -33.07 -4.61
C LYS A 118 -0.59 -34.37 -5.34
N GLU A 119 -0.15 -34.32 -6.60
CA GLU A 119 0.28 -35.51 -7.36
C GLU A 119 1.47 -36.23 -6.70
N MET A 120 2.39 -35.45 -6.11
CA MET A 120 3.53 -35.95 -5.35
C MET A 120 3.15 -36.44 -3.93
N LYS A 121 1.89 -36.27 -3.51
CA LYS A 121 1.40 -36.61 -2.17
C LYS A 121 2.17 -35.90 -1.05
N ALA A 122 2.51 -34.63 -1.27
CA ALA A 122 3.18 -33.80 -0.27
C ALA A 122 2.38 -33.75 1.03
N LYS A 123 3.06 -33.86 2.19
CA LYS A 123 2.41 -33.83 3.51
C LYS A 123 2.05 -32.41 3.96
N GLY A 124 2.59 -31.41 3.29
CA GLY A 124 2.39 -29.99 3.56
C GLY A 124 3.05 -29.14 2.48
N ILE A 125 2.80 -27.84 2.54
CA ILE A 125 3.46 -26.81 1.73
C ILE A 125 4.31 -25.97 2.66
N ALA A 126 5.57 -25.73 2.29
CA ALA A 126 6.44 -24.77 2.96
C ALA A 126 6.68 -23.58 2.03
N VAL A 127 6.54 -22.36 2.54
CA VAL A 127 6.84 -21.13 1.78
C VAL A 127 7.39 -20.06 2.71
N ALA A 128 8.46 -19.39 2.30
CA ALA A 128 8.95 -18.19 2.96
C ALA A 128 8.50 -16.96 2.17
N SER A 129 7.52 -16.21 2.70
CA SER A 129 7.03 -14.98 2.08
C SER A 129 6.12 -14.21 3.04
N THR A 130 6.11 -12.89 2.93
CA THR A 130 5.25 -11.99 3.71
C THR A 130 4.16 -11.31 2.86
N GLY A 131 3.97 -11.71 1.59
CA GLY A 131 3.10 -11.00 0.65
C GLY A 131 2.27 -11.90 -0.27
N ASN A 132 2.10 -11.48 -1.52
CA ASN A 132 1.23 -12.13 -2.52
C ASN A 132 1.47 -13.65 -2.68
N MET A 133 2.72 -14.09 -2.57
CA MET A 133 3.07 -15.50 -2.64
C MET A 133 2.46 -16.30 -1.48
N ALA A 134 2.63 -15.83 -0.24
CA ALA A 134 2.09 -16.51 0.93
C ALA A 134 0.57 -16.60 0.90
N ALA A 135 -0.10 -15.51 0.50
CA ALA A 135 -1.56 -15.47 0.35
C ALA A 135 -2.04 -16.48 -0.71
N SER A 136 -1.39 -16.48 -1.88
CA SER A 136 -1.70 -17.38 -2.98
C SER A 136 -1.48 -18.85 -2.59
N CYS A 137 -0.31 -19.21 -2.05
CA CYS A 137 -0.04 -20.57 -1.59
C CYS A 137 -1.03 -21.04 -0.52
N SER A 138 -1.37 -20.20 0.46
CA SER A 138 -2.33 -20.55 1.51
C SER A 138 -3.73 -20.81 0.95
N CYS A 139 -4.18 -19.98 0.01
CA CYS A 139 -5.49 -20.11 -0.64
C CYS A 139 -5.61 -21.44 -1.42
N TYR A 140 -4.61 -21.75 -2.25
CA TYR A 140 -4.64 -22.96 -3.08
C TYR A 140 -4.34 -24.22 -2.27
N ALA A 141 -3.53 -24.14 -1.21
CA ALA A 141 -3.32 -25.25 -0.30
C ALA A 141 -4.62 -25.60 0.45
N ALA A 142 -5.40 -24.59 0.87
CA ALA A 142 -6.74 -24.80 1.41
C ALA A 142 -7.68 -25.46 0.39
N ALA A 143 -7.64 -25.03 -0.88
CA ALA A 143 -8.41 -25.66 -1.96
C ALA A 143 -7.99 -27.11 -2.25
N ALA A 144 -6.72 -27.45 -2.02
CA ALA A 144 -6.16 -28.78 -2.21
C ALA A 144 -6.29 -29.69 -0.98
N ASP A 145 -6.78 -29.18 0.15
CA ASP A 145 -6.76 -29.84 1.47
C ASP A 145 -5.35 -30.25 1.92
N ILE A 146 -4.36 -29.37 1.69
CA ILE A 146 -2.97 -29.56 2.09
C ILE A 146 -2.59 -28.49 3.13
N PRO A 147 -1.99 -28.83 4.28
CA PRO A 147 -1.51 -27.84 5.24
C PRO A 147 -0.46 -26.90 4.63
N CYS A 148 -0.64 -25.59 4.76
CA CYS A 148 0.35 -24.59 4.32
C CYS A 148 1.06 -23.95 5.50
N PHE A 149 2.40 -24.01 5.53
CA PHE A 149 3.26 -23.40 6.53
C PHE A 149 3.99 -22.21 5.92
N VAL A 150 3.75 -21.03 6.48
CA VAL A 150 4.29 -19.75 5.99
C VAL A 150 5.34 -19.24 6.98
N PHE A 151 6.59 -19.24 6.56
CA PHE A 151 7.73 -18.82 7.36
C PHE A 151 8.01 -17.34 7.13
N VAL A 152 8.01 -16.55 8.21
CA VAL A 152 8.21 -15.10 8.16
C VAL A 152 9.10 -14.64 9.32
N PRO A 153 9.85 -13.54 9.18
CA PRO A 153 10.54 -12.92 10.30
C PRO A 153 9.59 -12.52 11.44
N GLU A 154 10.09 -12.58 12.68
CA GLU A 154 9.43 -11.98 13.84
C GLU A 154 9.14 -10.48 13.59
N GLY A 155 7.97 -10.01 14.03
CA GLY A 155 7.56 -8.61 13.83
C GLY A 155 6.96 -8.29 12.44
N THR A 156 6.78 -9.29 11.57
CA THR A 156 6.04 -9.11 10.31
C THR A 156 4.63 -8.55 10.60
N PRO A 157 4.22 -7.41 10.01
CA PRO A 157 2.92 -6.79 10.28
C PRO A 157 1.75 -7.71 9.97
N SER A 158 0.81 -7.84 10.91
CA SER A 158 -0.37 -8.71 10.76
C SER A 158 -1.25 -8.33 9.57
N SER A 159 -1.29 -7.04 9.19
CA SER A 159 -2.02 -6.57 8.01
C SER A 159 -1.57 -7.26 6.72
N LYS A 160 -0.27 -7.52 6.56
CA LYS A 160 0.30 -8.24 5.41
C LYS A 160 -0.02 -9.74 5.40
N LEU A 161 -0.28 -10.30 6.58
CA LEU A 161 -0.58 -11.72 6.76
C LEU A 161 -2.09 -12.00 6.86
N SER A 162 -2.94 -10.99 6.74
CA SER A 162 -4.39 -11.10 6.89
C SER A 162 -5.01 -12.16 5.98
N GLN A 163 -4.64 -12.21 4.69
CA GLN A 163 -5.11 -13.24 3.77
C GLN A 163 -4.59 -14.64 4.13
N VAL A 164 -3.34 -14.75 4.57
CA VAL A 164 -2.75 -16.03 5.02
C VAL A 164 -3.56 -16.60 6.17
N ILE A 165 -3.87 -15.77 7.17
CA ILE A 165 -4.70 -16.15 8.33
C ILE A 165 -6.10 -16.56 7.87
N ALA A 166 -6.72 -15.76 6.99
CA ALA A 166 -8.08 -16.03 6.51
C ALA A 166 -8.21 -17.36 5.75
N PHE A 167 -7.18 -17.75 5.00
CA PHE A 167 -7.14 -19.05 4.30
C PHE A 167 -6.66 -20.22 5.18
N GLY A 168 -6.39 -19.99 6.48
CA GLY A 168 -5.95 -21.04 7.39
C GLY A 168 -4.46 -21.42 7.26
N GLY A 169 -3.65 -20.55 6.66
CA GLY A 169 -2.20 -20.72 6.60
C GLY A 169 -1.58 -20.71 8.00
N ARG A 170 -0.66 -21.63 8.25
CA ARG A 170 0.05 -21.80 9.52
C ARG A 170 1.29 -20.92 9.53
N ILE A 171 1.18 -19.76 10.15
CA ILE A 171 2.29 -18.79 10.21
C ILE A 171 3.31 -19.24 11.25
N VAL A 172 4.58 -19.31 10.82
CA VAL A 172 5.74 -19.59 11.66
C VAL A 172 6.61 -18.34 11.69
N GLN A 173 6.65 -17.65 12.83
CA GLN A 173 7.53 -16.50 13.03
C GLN A 173 8.91 -16.97 13.45
N VAL A 174 9.92 -16.62 12.65
CA VAL A 174 11.31 -16.99 12.81
C VAL A 174 12.05 -15.83 13.46
N LYS A 175 12.76 -16.11 14.56
CA LYS A 175 13.62 -15.14 15.24
C LYS A 175 14.92 -14.95 14.46
N GLY A 176 14.83 -14.19 13.37
CA GLY A 176 15.91 -13.94 12.43
C GLY A 176 15.41 -13.11 11.25
N GLU A 177 16.28 -12.93 10.27
CA GLU A 177 15.98 -12.16 9.06
C GLU A 177 15.21 -13.02 8.03
N TYR A 178 14.80 -12.40 6.93
CA TYR A 178 14.08 -13.11 5.85
C TYR A 178 14.86 -14.34 5.33
N ASN A 179 16.19 -14.22 5.21
CA ASN A 179 17.02 -15.32 4.73
C ASN A 179 16.99 -16.52 5.68
N ASP A 180 16.97 -16.29 7.00
CA ASP A 180 16.86 -17.37 7.99
C ASP A 180 15.52 -18.10 7.85
N ALA A 181 14.43 -17.36 7.60
CA ALA A 181 13.11 -17.94 7.35
C ALA A 181 13.07 -18.78 6.06
N ALA A 182 13.73 -18.32 4.99
CA ALA A 182 13.82 -19.05 3.73
C ALA A 182 14.62 -20.36 3.87
N VAL A 183 15.78 -20.30 4.52
CA VAL A 183 16.61 -21.48 4.80
C VAL A 183 15.85 -22.49 5.66
N LEU A 184 15.12 -22.03 6.68
CA LEU A 184 14.29 -22.89 7.51
C LEU A 184 13.15 -23.54 6.72
N ALA A 185 12.45 -22.78 5.87
CA ALA A 185 11.37 -23.31 5.03
C ALA A 185 11.86 -24.43 4.12
N GLN A 186 13.05 -24.26 3.51
CA GLN A 186 13.67 -25.31 2.69
C GLN A 186 13.99 -26.56 3.53
N ARG A 187 14.66 -26.41 4.68
CA ARG A 187 15.00 -27.55 5.54
C ARG A 187 13.78 -28.31 6.02
N VAL A 188 12.71 -27.59 6.40
CA VAL A 188 11.43 -28.21 6.77
C VAL A 188 10.81 -28.95 5.57
N ALA A 189 10.91 -28.39 4.36
CA ALA A 189 10.43 -29.08 3.17
C ALA A 189 11.13 -30.43 2.95
N GLU A 190 12.45 -30.44 3.07
CA GLU A 190 13.28 -31.64 2.93
C GLU A 190 13.01 -32.68 4.03
N GLU A 191 12.92 -32.26 5.30
CA GLU A 191 12.80 -33.17 6.45
C GLU A 191 11.39 -33.75 6.64
N PHE A 192 10.35 -33.01 6.26
CA PHE A 192 8.95 -33.39 6.52
C PHE A 192 8.18 -33.86 5.28
N ASP A 193 8.86 -34.06 4.14
CA ASP A 193 8.24 -34.34 2.83
C ASP A 193 7.18 -33.27 2.46
N PHE A 194 7.48 -32.00 2.71
CA PHE A 194 6.62 -30.90 2.25
C PHE A 194 7.10 -30.42 0.88
N PHE A 195 6.16 -29.92 0.09
CA PHE A 195 6.49 -29.25 -1.16
C PHE A 195 6.96 -27.82 -0.86
N LEU A 196 8.16 -27.48 -1.32
CA LEU A 196 8.68 -26.12 -1.18
C LEU A 196 8.10 -25.24 -2.29
N ALA A 197 7.12 -24.40 -1.93
CA ALA A 197 6.52 -23.45 -2.84
C ALA A 197 7.29 -22.12 -2.84
N GLY A 198 7.34 -21.48 -3.99
CA GLY A 198 8.07 -20.24 -4.20
C GLY A 198 8.30 -19.98 -5.67
N ASP A 199 9.19 -19.04 -5.97
CA ASP A 199 9.61 -18.69 -7.32
C ASP A 199 10.57 -19.76 -7.90
N TYR A 200 10.10 -21.02 -7.93
CA TYR A 200 10.83 -22.22 -8.37
C TYR A 200 10.25 -22.80 -9.67
N ALA A 201 10.77 -23.95 -10.11
CA ALA A 201 10.59 -24.51 -11.45
C ALA A 201 9.13 -24.54 -11.97
N TYR A 202 8.20 -25.05 -11.19
CA TYR A 202 6.82 -25.31 -11.64
C TYR A 202 5.95 -24.05 -11.74
N ARG A 203 6.26 -23.03 -10.93
CA ARG A 203 5.50 -21.79 -10.87
C ARG A 203 5.46 -21.04 -12.20
N VAL A 204 6.57 -21.07 -12.94
CA VAL A 204 6.71 -20.47 -14.28
C VAL A 204 5.66 -21.04 -15.24
N GLU A 205 5.36 -22.33 -15.15
CA GLU A 205 4.44 -23.01 -16.07
C GLU A 205 2.98 -22.59 -15.88
N GLY A 206 2.61 -22.19 -14.67
CA GLY A 206 1.35 -21.53 -14.42
C GLY A 206 1.37 -20.08 -14.89
N ALA A 207 2.40 -19.32 -14.52
CA ALA A 207 2.52 -17.90 -14.85
C ALA A 207 2.57 -17.62 -16.36
N LYS A 208 3.17 -18.50 -17.17
CA LYS A 208 3.33 -18.31 -18.62
C LYS A 208 2.00 -18.24 -19.37
N THR A 209 0.94 -18.77 -18.77
CA THR A 209 -0.42 -18.70 -19.32
C THR A 209 -0.93 -17.27 -19.48
N ALA A 210 -0.41 -16.31 -18.72
CA ALA A 210 -0.72 -14.91 -18.92
C ALA A 210 -0.30 -14.43 -20.31
N ALA A 211 0.83 -14.94 -20.85
CA ALA A 211 1.29 -14.65 -22.21
C ALA A 211 0.34 -15.27 -23.26
N PHE A 212 -0.08 -16.52 -23.05
CA PHE A 212 -1.05 -17.20 -23.91
C PHE A 212 -2.38 -16.43 -23.96
N GLU A 213 -2.89 -15.99 -22.81
CA GLU A 213 -4.11 -15.19 -22.73
C GLU A 213 -3.97 -13.86 -23.45
N VAL A 214 -2.83 -13.18 -23.32
CA VAL A 214 -2.58 -11.93 -24.06
C VAL A 214 -2.66 -12.17 -25.57
N CYS A 215 -2.03 -13.25 -26.07
CA CYS A 215 -2.14 -13.62 -27.48
C CYS A 215 -3.59 -13.89 -27.88
N GLU A 216 -4.32 -14.72 -27.13
CA GLU A 216 -5.73 -15.03 -27.44
C GLU A 216 -6.64 -13.80 -27.42
N GLN A 217 -6.48 -12.92 -26.44
CA GLN A 217 -7.25 -11.69 -26.29
C GLN A 217 -6.93 -10.66 -27.39
N LEU A 218 -5.79 -10.81 -28.06
CA LEU A 218 -5.40 -10.07 -29.26
C LEU A 218 -5.64 -10.86 -30.55
N PHE A 219 -6.48 -11.89 -30.51
CA PHE A 219 -6.82 -12.74 -31.65
C PHE A 219 -5.58 -13.36 -32.32
N PHE A 220 -4.64 -13.79 -31.47
CA PHE A 220 -3.34 -14.37 -31.85
C PHE A 220 -2.40 -13.41 -32.60
N ALA A 221 -2.68 -12.10 -32.56
CA ALA A 221 -1.68 -11.09 -32.90
C ALA A 221 -0.74 -10.89 -31.70
N ALA A 222 0.56 -11.08 -31.92
CA ALA A 222 1.55 -10.73 -30.91
C ALA A 222 1.55 -9.20 -30.67
N PRO A 223 1.55 -8.74 -29.40
CA PRO A 223 1.85 -7.34 -29.11
C PRO A 223 3.29 -7.01 -29.52
N ASP A 224 3.60 -5.73 -29.69
CA ASP A 224 4.97 -5.32 -30.02
C ASP A 224 5.85 -5.33 -28.76
N VAL A 225 5.28 -4.91 -27.63
CA VAL A 225 5.99 -4.76 -26.35
C VAL A 225 5.14 -5.27 -25.19
N VAL A 226 5.77 -5.97 -24.25
CA VAL A 226 5.18 -6.28 -22.93
C VAL A 226 6.08 -5.76 -21.83
N ILE A 227 5.52 -4.95 -20.92
CA ILE A 227 6.24 -4.32 -19.82
C ILE A 227 5.88 -5.03 -18.52
N VAL A 228 6.90 -5.60 -17.86
CA VAL A 228 6.75 -6.49 -16.70
C VAL A 228 7.55 -5.96 -15.51
N PRO A 229 6.93 -5.74 -14.33
CA PRO A 229 7.68 -5.48 -13.10
C PRO A 229 8.55 -6.67 -12.70
N ILE A 230 9.78 -6.41 -12.25
CA ILE A 230 10.76 -7.42 -11.87
C ILE A 230 11.06 -7.31 -10.36
N GLY A 231 10.61 -8.32 -9.62
CA GLY A 231 11.15 -8.67 -8.30
C GLY A 231 12.16 -9.81 -8.46
N CYS A 232 11.71 -11.06 -8.26
CA CYS A 232 12.54 -12.27 -8.41
C CYS A 232 12.94 -12.60 -9.87
N GLY A 233 12.25 -12.07 -10.88
CA GLY A 233 12.49 -12.37 -12.31
C GLY A 233 11.60 -13.46 -12.93
N THR A 234 10.90 -14.25 -12.11
CA THR A 234 10.07 -15.38 -12.55
C THR A 234 8.95 -14.99 -13.50
N ASN A 235 8.30 -13.84 -13.28
CA ASN A 235 7.16 -13.42 -14.10
C ASN A 235 7.57 -13.06 -15.54
N ILE A 236 8.62 -12.25 -15.71
CA ILE A 236 9.12 -11.90 -17.04
C ILE A 236 9.67 -13.12 -17.79
N ALA A 237 10.32 -14.04 -17.08
CA ALA A 237 10.73 -15.34 -17.64
C ALA A 237 9.54 -16.17 -18.10
N ALA A 238 8.43 -16.17 -17.35
CA ALA A 238 7.21 -16.87 -17.72
C ALA A 238 6.54 -16.25 -18.96
N TYR A 239 6.48 -14.92 -19.07
CA TYR A 239 6.00 -14.26 -20.29
C TYR A 239 6.83 -14.63 -21.50
N LYS A 240 8.16 -14.57 -21.38
CA LYS A 240 9.10 -14.99 -22.44
C LYS A 240 8.78 -16.40 -22.92
N LYS A 241 8.74 -17.34 -21.98
CA LYS A 241 8.45 -18.74 -22.27
C LYS A 241 7.12 -18.94 -22.96
N GLY A 242 6.06 -18.31 -22.46
CA GLY A 242 4.73 -18.42 -23.07
C GLY A 242 4.71 -17.91 -24.51
N PHE A 243 5.35 -16.77 -24.79
CA PHE A 243 5.45 -16.27 -26.16
C PHE A 243 6.32 -17.16 -27.05
N GLU A 244 7.47 -17.65 -26.56
CA GLU A 244 8.34 -18.56 -27.30
C GLU A 244 7.63 -19.87 -27.67
N GLU A 245 6.91 -20.49 -26.74
CA GLU A 245 6.15 -21.73 -26.99
C GLU A 245 5.03 -21.52 -28.02
N PHE A 246 4.27 -20.42 -27.92
CA PHE A 246 3.24 -20.09 -28.92
C PHE A 246 3.83 -19.76 -30.29
N HIS A 247 4.98 -19.09 -30.33
CA HIS A 247 5.68 -18.81 -31.58
C HIS A 247 6.22 -20.09 -32.22
N GLU A 248 6.86 -20.96 -31.45
CA GLU A 248 7.38 -22.25 -31.94
C GLU A 248 6.24 -23.12 -32.49
N LEU A 249 5.09 -23.16 -31.82
CA LEU A 249 3.91 -23.88 -32.28
C LEU A 249 3.21 -23.24 -33.49
N GLY A 250 3.58 -22.01 -33.86
CA GLY A 250 3.03 -21.28 -35.01
C GLY A 250 1.69 -20.58 -34.72
N PHE A 251 1.35 -20.36 -33.45
CA PHE A 251 0.15 -19.62 -33.06
C PHE A 251 0.33 -18.10 -33.20
N ILE A 252 1.55 -17.60 -33.06
CA ILE A 252 1.91 -16.20 -33.29
C ILE A 252 3.11 -16.10 -34.23
N ASP A 253 3.26 -14.96 -34.90
CA ASP A 253 4.26 -14.74 -35.96
C ASP A 253 5.62 -14.21 -35.44
N ARG A 254 5.66 -13.72 -34.20
CA ARG A 254 6.86 -13.21 -33.54
C ARG A 254 6.74 -13.27 -32.03
N VAL A 255 7.88 -13.21 -31.34
CA VAL A 255 7.94 -13.01 -29.88
C VAL A 255 7.99 -11.50 -29.58
N PRO A 256 7.12 -10.97 -28.69
CA PRO A 256 7.14 -9.55 -28.31
C PRO A 256 8.43 -9.14 -27.59
N GLN A 257 8.82 -7.87 -27.72
CA GLN A 257 9.90 -7.32 -26.90
C GLN A 257 9.49 -7.26 -25.43
N LEU A 258 10.34 -7.76 -24.53
CA LEU A 258 10.06 -7.72 -23.10
C LEU A 258 10.84 -6.60 -22.42
N ILE A 259 10.09 -5.71 -21.76
CA ILE A 259 10.67 -4.63 -20.98
C ILE A 259 10.54 -4.96 -19.50
N GLY A 260 11.68 -5.13 -18.84
CA GLY A 260 11.78 -5.30 -17.40
C GLY A 260 11.80 -3.97 -16.67
N VAL A 261 10.99 -3.84 -15.61
CA VAL A 261 11.00 -2.64 -14.75
C VAL A 261 11.36 -2.99 -13.32
N GLN A 262 12.38 -2.33 -12.74
CA GLN A 262 12.71 -2.44 -11.32
C GLN A 262 12.54 -1.11 -10.58
N ALA A 263 12.39 -1.16 -9.27
CA ALA A 263 12.50 0.04 -8.43
C ALA A 263 13.98 0.47 -8.38
N GLU A 264 14.29 1.76 -8.47
CA GLU A 264 15.68 2.29 -8.47
C GLU A 264 16.53 1.76 -7.30
N GLY A 265 15.97 1.71 -6.09
CA GLY A 265 16.68 1.18 -4.91
C GLY A 265 16.71 -0.35 -4.80
N ALA A 266 16.25 -1.08 -5.81
CA ALA A 266 16.28 -2.54 -5.90
C ALA A 266 16.47 -3.02 -7.36
N ALA A 267 17.46 -2.45 -8.07
CA ALA A 267 17.61 -2.56 -9.53
C ALA A 267 18.83 -3.37 -10.05
N PRO A 268 19.22 -4.54 -9.48
CA PRO A 268 20.41 -5.27 -9.93
C PRO A 268 20.37 -5.71 -11.40
N ILE A 269 19.20 -6.05 -11.93
CA ILE A 269 19.03 -6.48 -13.32
C ILE A 269 19.15 -5.29 -14.28
N VAL A 270 18.59 -4.13 -13.90
CA VAL A 270 18.75 -2.90 -14.68
C VAL A 270 20.23 -2.46 -14.70
N HIS A 271 20.93 -2.55 -13.57
CA HIS A 271 22.37 -2.27 -13.50
C HIS A 271 23.18 -3.18 -14.43
N SER A 272 22.89 -4.48 -14.42
CA SER A 272 23.51 -5.46 -15.32
C SER A 272 23.22 -5.16 -16.81
N PHE A 273 21.95 -4.88 -17.15
CA PHE A 273 21.56 -4.55 -18.52
C PHE A 273 22.27 -3.29 -19.04
N ARG A 274 22.41 -2.25 -18.21
CA ARG A 274 23.10 -0.99 -18.57
C ARG A 274 24.56 -1.20 -18.94
N THR A 275 25.24 -2.17 -18.33
CA THR A 275 26.65 -2.48 -18.61
C THR A 275 26.82 -3.50 -19.74
N GLY A 276 25.72 -4.02 -20.31
CA GLY A 276 25.75 -5.09 -21.31
C GLY A 276 26.13 -6.45 -20.73
N ALA A 277 26.13 -6.60 -19.41
CA ALA A 277 26.48 -7.86 -18.75
C ALA A 277 25.40 -8.93 -18.96
N ARG A 278 25.81 -10.20 -18.91
CA ARG A 278 24.94 -11.39 -18.98
C ARG A 278 24.74 -12.06 -17.62
N ASP A 279 25.23 -11.39 -16.57
CA ASP A 279 25.14 -11.79 -15.17
C ASP A 279 24.88 -10.51 -14.34
N PHE A 280 24.41 -10.65 -13.11
CA PHE A 280 24.13 -9.53 -12.22
C PHE A 280 24.83 -9.70 -10.88
N ILE A 281 25.09 -8.57 -10.22
CA ILE A 281 25.64 -8.54 -8.87
C ILE A 281 24.47 -8.26 -7.91
N PRO A 282 24.20 -9.14 -6.93
CA PRO A 282 23.20 -8.88 -5.91
C PRO A 282 23.48 -7.59 -5.14
N LEU A 283 22.42 -6.89 -4.73
CA LEU A 283 22.54 -5.73 -3.86
C LEU A 283 22.45 -6.15 -2.40
N GLU A 284 23.45 -5.78 -1.59
CA GLU A 284 23.47 -6.06 -0.15
C GLU A 284 22.32 -5.38 0.60
N THR A 285 21.98 -4.17 0.17
CA THR A 285 20.89 -3.38 0.73
C THR A 285 19.96 -2.92 -0.38
N VAL A 286 18.65 -2.97 -0.10
CA VAL A 286 17.61 -2.49 -1.01
C VAL A 286 16.64 -1.59 -0.27
N ASP A 287 16.20 -0.52 -0.93
CA ASP A 287 15.21 0.38 -0.38
C ASP A 287 14.18 0.83 -1.42
N THR A 288 12.92 0.59 -1.10
CA THR A 288 11.75 0.97 -1.91
C THR A 288 10.48 0.70 -1.11
N ILE A 289 9.46 1.54 -1.31
CA ILE A 289 8.10 1.31 -0.81
C ILE A 289 7.40 0.13 -1.51
N ALA A 290 7.86 -0.26 -2.71
CA ALA A 290 7.24 -1.28 -3.53
C ALA A 290 7.63 -2.69 -3.05
N SER A 291 7.03 -3.13 -1.95
CA SER A 291 7.46 -4.33 -1.23
C SER A 291 7.49 -5.62 -2.06
N ALA A 292 6.62 -5.78 -3.07
CA ALA A 292 6.60 -6.96 -3.93
C ALA A 292 7.77 -7.06 -4.93
N ILE A 293 8.51 -5.97 -5.16
CA ILE A 293 9.72 -5.94 -6.01
C ILE A 293 10.97 -5.47 -5.24
N LYS A 294 10.91 -5.43 -3.91
CA LYS A 294 12.04 -5.11 -3.03
C LYS A 294 12.98 -6.33 -2.91
N VAL A 295 13.70 -6.63 -3.98
CA VAL A 295 14.55 -7.85 -4.10
C VAL A 295 15.97 -7.46 -4.53
N GLY A 296 16.95 -7.66 -3.64
CA GLY A 296 18.37 -7.39 -3.92
C GLY A 296 19.10 -8.54 -4.63
N ASP A 297 18.64 -9.77 -4.42
CA ASP A 297 19.17 -10.98 -5.04
C ASP A 297 18.05 -11.76 -5.76
N PRO A 298 17.72 -11.40 -7.03
CA PRO A 298 16.63 -12.05 -7.75
C PRO A 298 16.95 -13.51 -8.12
N LEU A 299 16.20 -14.46 -7.55
CA LEU A 299 16.39 -15.90 -7.77
C LEU A 299 16.38 -16.31 -9.27
N ASP A 300 15.49 -15.72 -10.07
CA ASP A 300 15.40 -15.92 -11.52
C ASP A 300 16.01 -14.73 -12.30
N GLY A 301 16.95 -13.98 -11.71
CA GLY A 301 17.56 -12.81 -12.32
C GLY A 301 18.27 -13.09 -13.65
N LEU A 302 18.93 -14.25 -13.77
CA LEU A 302 19.53 -14.70 -15.02
C LEU A 302 18.48 -15.00 -16.10
N LYS A 303 17.34 -15.59 -15.72
CA LYS A 303 16.22 -15.79 -16.66
C LYS A 303 15.61 -14.47 -17.09
N ALA A 304 15.54 -13.48 -16.20
CA ALA A 304 15.07 -12.14 -16.54
C ALA A 304 16.01 -11.44 -17.52
N LEU A 305 17.34 -11.52 -17.34
CA LEU A 305 18.32 -11.02 -18.30
C LEU A 305 18.18 -11.73 -19.66
N ASP A 306 18.09 -13.06 -19.66
CA ASP A 306 17.87 -13.82 -20.89
C ASP A 306 16.58 -13.39 -21.60
N ALA A 307 15.47 -13.26 -20.89
CA ALA A 307 14.21 -12.78 -21.42
C ALA A 307 14.33 -11.39 -22.07
N ILE A 308 15.02 -10.46 -21.41
CA ILE A 308 15.23 -9.11 -21.94
C ILE A 308 16.10 -9.15 -23.20
N TYR A 309 17.24 -9.84 -23.18
CA TYR A 309 18.16 -9.81 -24.32
C TYR A 309 17.67 -10.64 -25.51
N SER A 310 17.12 -11.83 -25.29
CA SER A 310 16.67 -12.73 -26.37
C SER A 310 15.45 -12.18 -27.13
N THR A 311 14.67 -11.32 -26.49
CA THR A 311 13.53 -10.63 -27.11
C THR A 311 13.87 -9.24 -27.61
N GLU A 312 15.16 -8.87 -27.65
CA GLU A 312 15.63 -7.53 -28.02
C GLU A 312 14.93 -6.41 -27.22
N GLY A 313 14.61 -6.72 -25.97
CA GLY A 313 13.91 -5.87 -25.04
C GLY A 313 14.80 -4.87 -24.31
N ARG A 314 14.29 -4.31 -23.21
CA ARG A 314 14.99 -3.29 -22.41
C ARG A 314 14.81 -3.53 -20.91
N ALA A 315 15.73 -3.03 -20.10
CA ALA A 315 15.53 -2.89 -18.66
C ALA A 315 15.51 -1.40 -18.29
N VAL A 316 14.58 -1.00 -17.44
CA VAL A 316 14.48 0.38 -16.94
C VAL A 316 14.18 0.35 -15.45
N ASP A 317 14.74 1.28 -14.70
CA ASP A 317 14.36 1.50 -13.31
C ASP A 317 13.38 2.68 -13.20
N VAL A 318 12.58 2.68 -12.14
CA VAL A 318 11.69 3.78 -11.78
C VAL A 318 11.83 4.09 -10.30
N SER A 319 11.80 5.37 -9.97
CA SER A 319 11.81 5.82 -8.58
C SER A 319 10.50 5.48 -7.89
N ASP A 320 10.52 5.43 -6.55
CA ASP A 320 9.31 5.28 -5.74
C ASP A 320 8.27 6.35 -6.07
N ARG A 321 8.72 7.59 -6.28
CA ARG A 321 7.87 8.70 -6.69
C ARG A 321 7.15 8.40 -8.02
N GLU A 322 7.88 7.98 -9.04
CA GLU A 322 7.31 7.62 -10.35
C GLU A 322 6.27 6.50 -10.22
N MET A 323 6.51 5.51 -9.35
CA MET A 323 5.56 4.42 -9.09
C MET A 323 4.27 4.89 -8.41
N VAL A 324 4.36 5.71 -7.36
CA VAL A 324 3.15 6.23 -6.67
C VAL A 324 2.38 7.20 -7.57
N GLU A 325 3.07 8.01 -8.37
CA GLU A 325 2.42 8.89 -9.35
C GLU A 325 1.67 8.07 -10.42
N ALA A 326 2.31 7.04 -10.98
CA ALA A 326 1.63 6.11 -11.89
C ALA A 326 0.44 5.40 -11.23
N GLN A 327 0.59 4.93 -9.99
CA GLN A 327 -0.47 4.31 -9.19
C GLN A 327 -1.68 5.25 -9.00
N TYR A 328 -1.42 6.52 -8.70
CA TYR A 328 -2.47 7.54 -8.55
C TYR A 328 -3.19 7.80 -9.86
N ARG A 329 -2.46 7.97 -10.97
CA ARG A 329 -3.04 8.20 -12.30
C ARG A 329 -3.88 7.00 -12.74
N LEU A 330 -3.40 5.78 -12.55
CA LEU A 330 -4.18 4.56 -12.79
C LEU A 330 -5.49 4.55 -11.99
N SER A 331 -5.43 4.96 -10.72
CA SER A 331 -6.62 4.98 -9.85
C SER A 331 -7.63 6.05 -10.27
N ARG A 332 -7.15 7.28 -10.48
CA ARG A 332 -7.99 8.46 -10.73
C ARG A 332 -8.47 8.57 -12.18
N GLU A 333 -7.62 8.27 -13.15
CA GLU A 333 -7.88 8.53 -14.57
C GLU A 333 -8.33 7.26 -15.31
N GLU A 334 -7.84 6.08 -14.91
CA GLU A 334 -8.17 4.81 -15.57
C GLU A 334 -9.24 4.00 -14.81
N GLY A 335 -9.30 4.14 -13.49
CA GLY A 335 -10.21 3.40 -12.60
C GLY A 335 -9.61 2.08 -12.10
N HIS A 336 -8.29 2.00 -11.96
CA HIS A 336 -7.56 0.81 -11.55
C HIS A 336 -6.73 1.09 -10.28
N PHE A 337 -7.18 0.56 -9.13
CA PHE A 337 -6.42 0.65 -7.89
C PHE A 337 -5.48 -0.55 -7.75
N VAL A 338 -4.18 -0.32 -7.86
CA VAL A 338 -3.16 -1.37 -7.94
C VAL A 338 -2.05 -1.17 -6.90
N GLU A 339 -1.25 -2.19 -6.62
CA GLU A 339 -0.07 -2.05 -5.75
C GLU A 339 0.98 -1.10 -6.34
N ALA A 340 1.84 -0.50 -5.52
CA ALA A 340 2.93 0.35 -6.02
C ALA A 340 3.89 -0.42 -6.96
N ALA A 341 4.22 -1.67 -6.62
CA ALA A 341 5.01 -2.56 -7.46
C ALA A 341 4.34 -2.88 -8.80
N CYS A 342 3.01 -2.96 -8.82
CA CYS A 342 2.22 -3.18 -10.01
C CYS A 342 2.26 -1.97 -10.94
N ALA A 343 2.17 -0.76 -10.37
CA ALA A 343 2.27 0.50 -11.10
C ALA A 343 3.65 0.74 -11.75
N ALA A 344 4.70 0.00 -11.36
CA ALA A 344 6.02 0.08 -11.97
C ALA A 344 5.99 -0.14 -13.50
N SER A 345 5.12 -1.03 -14.00
CA SER A 345 4.99 -1.26 -15.45
C SER A 345 4.56 0.01 -16.20
N VAL A 346 3.59 0.74 -15.64
CA VAL A 346 3.08 1.99 -16.22
C VAL A 346 4.05 3.15 -15.99
N ALA A 347 4.72 3.21 -14.84
CA ALA A 347 5.80 4.17 -14.62
C ALA A 347 6.93 3.98 -15.66
N GLY A 348 7.32 2.74 -15.92
CA GLY A 348 8.31 2.39 -16.95
C GLY A 348 7.84 2.77 -18.35
N TYR A 349 6.56 2.55 -18.68
CA TYR A 349 5.95 3.03 -19.91
C TYR A 349 6.08 4.56 -20.03
N ILE A 350 5.67 5.32 -19.01
CA ILE A 350 5.71 6.79 -19.03
C ILE A 350 7.15 7.29 -19.24
N LYS A 351 8.10 6.74 -18.48
CA LYS A 351 9.53 7.09 -18.56
C LYS A 351 10.08 6.86 -19.96
N LEU A 352 9.82 5.70 -20.56
CA LEU A 352 10.31 5.39 -21.91
C LEU A 352 9.56 6.16 -23.01
N ALA A 353 8.25 6.34 -22.88
CA ALA A 353 7.44 7.14 -23.80
C ALA A 353 7.95 8.59 -23.87
N SER A 354 8.39 9.17 -22.74
CA SER A 354 8.96 10.53 -22.71
C SER A 354 10.19 10.70 -23.62
N THR A 355 10.90 9.60 -23.93
CA THR A 355 12.07 9.58 -24.82
C THR A 355 11.74 9.33 -26.30
N GLY A 356 10.45 9.31 -26.67
CA GLY A 356 10.00 9.08 -28.05
C GLY A 356 9.64 7.63 -28.39
N ALA A 357 9.68 6.72 -27.41
CA ALA A 357 9.36 5.30 -27.64
C ALA A 357 7.86 5.05 -27.95
N PHE A 358 7.56 3.84 -28.41
CA PHE A 358 6.21 3.27 -28.57
C PHE A 358 5.31 3.84 -29.67
N THR A 359 5.80 4.74 -30.52
CA THR A 359 4.99 5.31 -31.62
C THR A 359 4.46 4.21 -32.54
N GLY A 360 3.13 4.13 -32.71
CA GLY A 360 2.48 3.13 -33.55
C GLY A 360 2.46 1.69 -33.00
N GLN A 361 2.95 1.47 -31.78
CA GLN A 361 3.10 0.13 -31.20
C GLN A 361 1.91 -0.28 -30.32
N THR A 362 1.66 -1.59 -30.25
CA THR A 362 0.78 -2.20 -29.24
C THR A 362 1.61 -2.62 -28.03
N VAL A 363 1.33 -2.00 -26.88
CA VAL A 363 2.09 -2.16 -25.64
C VAL A 363 1.19 -2.73 -24.55
N VAL A 364 1.61 -3.81 -23.91
CA VAL A 364 0.91 -4.43 -22.78
C VAL A 364 1.65 -4.14 -21.48
N CYS A 365 1.04 -3.41 -20.56
CA CYS A 365 1.53 -3.25 -19.19
C CYS A 365 0.92 -4.33 -18.29
N VAL A 366 1.77 -5.13 -17.66
CA VAL A 366 1.34 -6.20 -16.75
C VAL A 366 0.99 -5.62 -15.39
N MET A 367 -0.28 -5.73 -15.00
CA MET A 367 -0.79 -5.21 -13.74
C MET A 367 -0.88 -6.35 -12.72
N THR A 368 0.22 -6.60 -11.99
CA THR A 368 0.48 -7.81 -11.21
C THR A 368 -0.43 -8.04 -10.00
N GLY A 369 -0.99 -7.00 -9.38
CA GLY A 369 -1.77 -7.16 -8.15
C GLY A 369 -2.57 -5.95 -7.71
N ASP A 370 -3.54 -6.22 -6.84
CA ASP A 370 -4.57 -5.29 -6.36
C ASP A 370 -4.07 -4.33 -5.28
N GLY A 371 -4.46 -3.05 -5.34
CA GLY A 371 -4.00 -2.03 -4.39
C GLY A 371 -4.41 -2.27 -2.93
N LEU A 372 -5.46 -3.06 -2.68
CA LEU A 372 -5.90 -3.41 -1.32
C LEU A 372 -4.92 -4.35 -0.60
N LYS A 373 -3.99 -4.98 -1.33
CA LYS A 373 -2.94 -5.84 -0.76
C LYS A 373 -1.95 -5.07 0.11
N ASP A 374 -1.57 -3.87 -0.31
CA ASP A 374 -0.68 -2.98 0.42
C ASP A 374 -1.13 -1.53 0.24
N PRO A 375 -2.09 -1.05 1.06
CA PRO A 375 -2.56 0.33 0.98
C PRO A 375 -1.54 1.32 1.58
N THR A 376 -0.51 0.83 2.27
CA THR A 376 0.44 1.65 3.04
C THR A 376 1.14 2.72 2.21
N PRO A 377 1.66 2.44 0.98
CA PRO A 377 2.27 3.46 0.14
C PRO A 377 1.35 4.64 -0.14
N ILE A 378 0.06 4.39 -0.42
CA ILE A 378 -0.93 5.44 -0.67
C ILE A 378 -1.28 6.18 0.61
N LEU A 379 -1.55 5.46 1.70
CA LEU A 379 -1.90 6.08 2.99
C LEU A 379 -0.78 6.95 3.55
N LYS A 380 0.48 6.58 3.33
CA LYS A 380 1.63 7.40 3.76
C LYS A 380 1.74 8.72 2.99
N ASN A 381 1.32 8.73 1.72
CA ASN A 381 1.39 9.89 0.82
C ASN A 381 0.08 10.69 0.76
N ALA A 382 -1.00 10.19 1.37
CA ALA A 382 -2.28 10.87 1.43
C ALA A 382 -2.21 12.15 2.27
N ILE A 383 -2.86 13.21 1.79
CA ILE A 383 -3.12 14.41 2.58
C ILE A 383 -4.19 14.06 3.61
N LYS A 384 -3.99 14.49 4.87
CA LYS A 384 -4.96 14.27 5.93
C LYS A 384 -6.30 14.92 5.52
N PRO A 385 -7.41 14.18 5.54
CA PRO A 385 -8.73 14.77 5.32
C PRO A 385 -9.03 15.85 6.38
N PRO A 386 -9.70 16.95 6.01
CA PRO A 386 -10.07 17.98 6.96
C PRO A 386 -11.12 17.44 7.94
N THR A 387 -11.00 17.83 9.20
CA THR A 387 -12.03 17.55 10.21
C THR A 387 -12.84 18.82 10.42
N ILE A 388 -14.14 18.76 10.16
CA ILE A 388 -15.07 19.86 10.42
C ILE A 388 -16.12 19.43 11.42
N TYR A 389 -16.68 20.40 12.12
CA TYR A 389 -17.92 20.20 12.85
C TYR A 389 -19.07 19.91 11.87
N PRO A 390 -20.16 19.25 12.29
CA PRO A 390 -21.34 19.06 11.47
C PRO A 390 -22.11 20.38 11.27
N ASP A 391 -21.46 21.36 10.63
CA ASP A 391 -21.96 22.69 10.31
C ASP A 391 -21.68 22.97 8.82
N VAL A 392 -22.74 23.34 8.09
CA VAL A 392 -22.65 23.65 6.65
C VAL A 392 -21.76 24.86 6.36
N VAL A 393 -21.61 25.78 7.32
CA VAL A 393 -20.74 26.95 7.17
C VAL A 393 -19.28 26.51 7.06
N GLU A 394 -18.84 25.54 7.87
CA GLU A 394 -17.48 25.02 7.81
C GLU A 394 -17.21 24.28 6.49
N PHE A 395 -18.18 23.50 6.01
CA PHE A 395 -18.06 22.88 4.68
C PHE A 395 -17.98 23.93 3.56
N LYS A 396 -18.86 24.95 3.61
CA LYS A 396 -18.89 26.03 2.61
C LYS A 396 -17.56 26.76 2.56
N GLN A 397 -16.91 27.00 3.69
CA GLN A 397 -15.59 27.62 3.73
C GLN A 397 -14.51 26.75 3.08
N LEU A 398 -14.49 25.44 3.33
CA LEU A 398 -13.57 24.52 2.64
C LEU A 398 -13.80 24.54 1.12
N PHE A 399 -15.07 24.54 0.72
CA PHE A 399 -15.48 24.54 -0.68
C PHE A 399 -15.10 25.86 -1.38
N GLU A 400 -15.43 27.01 -0.79
CA GLU A 400 -15.15 28.35 -1.35
C GLU A 400 -13.66 28.70 -1.37
N ASN A 401 -12.85 28.09 -0.49
CA ASN A 401 -11.39 28.22 -0.52
C ASN A 401 -10.72 27.15 -1.42
N SER A 402 -11.49 26.43 -2.24
CA SER A 402 -10.97 25.46 -3.20
C SER A 402 -10.10 24.35 -2.56
N PHE A 403 -10.37 24.00 -1.30
CA PHE A 403 -9.61 22.97 -0.59
C PHE A 403 -9.68 21.61 -1.30
N PHE A 404 -10.84 21.25 -1.84
CA PHE A 404 -11.08 19.97 -2.50
C PHE A 404 -10.62 19.93 -3.97
N GLU A 405 -10.15 21.04 -4.54
CA GLU A 405 -9.69 21.08 -5.94
C GLU A 405 -8.29 20.49 -6.12
N GLY A 406 -7.51 20.44 -5.04
CA GLY A 406 -6.16 19.91 -5.03
C GLY A 406 -6.05 18.39 -5.12
N LYS A 407 -4.81 17.90 -5.21
CA LYS A 407 -4.49 16.48 -5.03
C LYS A 407 -4.85 16.04 -3.62
N THR A 408 -5.32 14.80 -3.49
CA THR A 408 -5.50 14.12 -2.20
C THR A 408 -4.24 13.35 -1.77
N ILE A 409 -3.20 13.34 -2.62
CA ILE A 409 -1.93 12.63 -2.42
C ILE A 409 -0.79 13.56 -2.86
N SER A 410 0.28 13.62 -2.07
CA SER A 410 1.53 14.29 -2.45
C SER A 410 2.65 13.27 -2.59
N PHE A 411 3.51 13.45 -3.60
CA PHE A 411 4.58 12.52 -3.96
C PHE A 411 5.97 13.05 -3.56
N VAL A 412 6.05 13.81 -2.47
CA VAL A 412 7.28 14.41 -1.92
C VAL A 412 7.66 13.69 -0.64
N SER A 413 8.96 13.53 -0.40
CA SER A 413 9.44 12.98 0.87
C SER A 413 9.00 13.90 2.01
N LYS A 414 8.44 13.33 3.08
CA LYS A 414 7.94 14.09 4.22
C LYS A 414 8.99 14.98 4.88
N ASN A 415 10.26 14.60 4.75
CA ASN A 415 11.39 15.27 5.39
C ASN A 415 12.08 16.30 4.48
N ASP A 416 11.61 16.48 3.23
CA ASP A 416 12.18 17.49 2.34
C ASP A 416 11.91 18.88 2.92
N ILE A 417 12.98 19.64 3.15
CA ILE A 417 12.89 21.01 3.67
C ILE A 417 12.30 21.92 2.58
N LEU A 418 11.17 22.56 2.88
CA LEU A 418 10.52 23.51 1.98
C LEU A 418 10.91 24.96 2.28
N PHE A 419 10.96 25.33 3.56
CA PHE A 419 11.26 26.69 3.98
C PHE A 419 12.21 26.71 5.18
N GLU A 420 13.36 27.37 4.99
CA GLU A 420 14.32 27.68 6.07
C GLU A 420 14.24 29.14 6.52
N ARG A 421 13.52 29.97 5.76
CA ARG A 421 13.25 31.38 6.04
C ARG A 421 11.79 31.68 5.81
N VAL A 422 11.32 32.79 6.38
CA VAL A 422 9.95 33.25 6.17
C VAL A 422 9.71 33.41 4.67
N PRO A 423 8.76 32.66 4.08
CA PRO A 423 8.45 32.76 2.67
C PRO A 423 7.55 33.96 2.40
N THR A 424 7.65 34.49 1.18
CA THR A 424 6.68 35.44 0.65
C THR A 424 5.37 34.74 0.31
N LEU A 425 4.27 35.52 0.20
CA LEU A 425 2.96 34.98 -0.21
C LEU A 425 3.04 34.21 -1.55
N GLU A 426 3.80 34.73 -2.51
CA GLU A 426 4.00 34.08 -3.82
C GLU A 426 4.86 32.81 -3.77
N GLU A 427 5.74 32.67 -2.78
CA GLU A 427 6.47 31.41 -2.53
C GLU A 427 5.54 30.36 -1.94
N VAL A 428 4.70 30.72 -0.98
CA VAL A 428 3.67 29.83 -0.41
C VAL A 428 2.65 29.42 -1.47
N LYS A 429 2.19 30.35 -2.31
CA LYS A 429 1.27 30.08 -3.41
C LYS A 429 1.84 29.07 -4.40
N ARG A 430 3.11 29.25 -4.81
CA ARG A 430 3.82 28.30 -5.68
C ARG A 430 3.96 26.94 -5.03
N ALA A 431 4.31 26.87 -3.74
CA ALA A 431 4.39 25.62 -3.01
C ALA A 431 3.03 24.91 -2.94
N CYS A 432 1.94 25.62 -2.63
CA CYS A 432 0.60 25.05 -2.61
C CYS A 432 0.19 24.48 -3.98
N TRP A 433 0.47 25.21 -5.06
CA TRP A 433 0.21 24.72 -6.41
C TRP A 433 1.09 23.52 -6.77
N GLN A 434 2.39 23.58 -6.48
CA GLN A 434 3.34 22.54 -6.84
C GLN A 434 3.05 21.21 -6.13
N TYR A 435 2.73 21.25 -4.84
CA TYR A 435 2.62 20.06 -4.01
C TYR A 435 1.20 19.56 -3.82
N PHE A 436 0.22 20.47 -3.87
CA PHE A 436 -1.19 20.14 -3.66
C PHE A 436 -2.04 20.41 -4.88
N GLU A 437 -1.53 21.03 -5.97
CA GLU A 437 -2.35 21.52 -7.09
C GLU A 437 -3.55 22.37 -6.65
N ALA A 438 -3.44 22.96 -5.46
CA ALA A 438 -4.50 23.71 -4.83
C ALA A 438 -4.36 25.20 -5.11
N ARG A 439 -5.49 25.85 -5.38
CA ARG A 439 -5.58 27.28 -5.64
C ARG A 439 -6.33 27.95 -4.50
N TYR A 440 -5.60 28.27 -3.44
CA TYR A 440 -6.20 28.91 -2.28
C TYR A 440 -6.37 30.42 -2.45
N SER A 441 -7.30 31.01 -1.69
CA SER A 441 -7.50 32.46 -1.61
C SER A 441 -6.31 33.16 -0.95
N ASP A 442 -6.06 34.43 -1.29
CA ASP A 442 -4.96 35.20 -0.69
C ASP A 442 -5.08 35.29 0.83
N SER A 443 -6.30 35.46 1.37
CA SER A 443 -6.53 35.48 2.83
C SER A 443 -6.15 34.18 3.55
N TYR A 444 -6.26 33.05 2.85
CA TYR A 444 -5.87 31.75 3.38
C TYR A 444 -4.35 31.56 3.29
N LEU A 445 -3.75 31.96 2.16
CA LEU A 445 -2.30 31.96 1.98
C LEU A 445 -1.58 32.86 3.01
N GLU A 446 -2.16 34.02 3.36
CA GLU A 446 -1.66 34.90 4.43
C GLU A 446 -1.64 34.19 5.79
N THR A 447 -2.70 33.42 6.09
CA THR A 447 -2.77 32.64 7.33
C THR A 447 -1.69 31.55 7.36
N ILE A 448 -1.41 30.90 6.22
CA ILE A 448 -0.31 29.94 6.09
C ILE A 448 1.03 30.62 6.36
N VAL A 449 1.29 31.79 5.77
CA VAL A 449 2.53 32.56 5.99
C VAL A 449 2.70 32.91 7.47
N ASP A 450 1.63 33.32 8.16
CA ASP A 450 1.66 33.64 9.59
C ASP A 450 2.06 32.42 10.44
N ILE A 451 1.49 31.25 10.15
CA ILE A 451 1.81 30.01 10.87
C ILE A 451 3.25 29.58 10.58
N ILE A 452 3.70 29.63 9.32
CA ILE A 452 5.10 29.34 8.95
C ILE A 452 6.05 30.28 9.70
N THR A 453 5.72 31.57 9.78
CA THR A 453 6.55 32.57 10.48
C THR A 453 6.70 32.21 11.96
N ARG A 454 5.62 31.81 12.64
CA ARG A 454 5.68 31.34 14.03
C ARG A 454 6.50 30.06 14.17
N PHE A 455 6.37 29.13 13.22
CA PHE A 455 7.12 27.88 13.22
C PHE A 455 8.64 28.14 13.13
N LEU A 456 9.04 28.96 12.16
CA LEU A 456 10.46 29.32 11.94
C LEU A 456 11.04 30.14 13.09
N SER A 457 10.24 30.98 13.75
CA SER A 457 10.72 31.78 14.90
C SER A 457 11.21 30.92 16.08
N LYS A 458 10.81 29.64 16.13
CA LYS A 458 11.27 28.65 17.11
C LYS A 458 12.59 27.95 16.70
N GLY A 459 13.26 28.40 15.64
CA GLY A 459 14.56 27.87 15.18
C GLY A 459 14.49 26.57 14.38
N LYS A 460 13.31 26.17 13.90
CA LYS A 460 13.10 24.97 13.07
C LYS A 460 12.99 25.34 11.58
N SER A 461 13.32 24.42 10.69
CA SER A 461 12.93 24.48 9.28
C SER A 461 11.55 23.86 9.07
N VAL A 462 10.82 24.27 8.05
CA VAL A 462 9.53 23.69 7.67
C VAL A 462 9.77 22.63 6.60
N ASN A 463 9.58 21.36 6.96
CA ASN A 463 9.60 20.26 5.99
C ASN A 463 8.23 20.10 5.31
N PHE A 464 8.14 19.16 4.36
CA PHE A 464 6.89 18.91 3.63
C PHE A 464 5.74 18.46 4.54
N SER A 465 6.02 17.62 5.54
CA SER A 465 4.99 17.20 6.52
C SER A 465 4.51 18.37 7.38
N ASP A 466 5.44 19.22 7.85
CA ASP A 466 5.11 20.43 8.60
C ASP A 466 4.23 21.34 7.73
N PHE A 467 4.58 21.52 6.46
CA PHE A 467 3.80 22.35 5.55
C PHE A 467 2.40 21.80 5.30
N GLN A 468 2.23 20.47 5.19
CA GLN A 468 0.90 19.85 5.13
C GLN A 468 0.07 20.18 6.36
N ASP A 469 0.65 20.00 7.55
CA ASP A 469 -0.05 20.28 8.81
C ASP A 469 -0.35 21.78 8.95
N ILE A 470 0.57 22.66 8.53
CA ILE A 470 0.36 24.11 8.53
C ILE A 470 -0.78 24.54 7.60
N VAL A 471 -0.85 23.96 6.40
CA VAL A 471 -1.96 24.21 5.47
C VAL A 471 -3.27 23.78 6.13
N GLN A 472 -3.30 22.62 6.77
CA GLN A 472 -4.47 22.19 7.53
C GLN A 472 -4.81 23.15 8.69
N ASP A 473 -3.84 23.52 9.52
CA ASP A 473 -4.01 24.41 10.67
C ASP A 473 -4.48 25.80 10.25
N ALA A 474 -4.11 26.27 9.06
CA ALA A 474 -4.60 27.53 8.51
C ALA A 474 -6.13 27.50 8.28
N LEU A 475 -6.71 26.35 7.93
CA LEU A 475 -8.17 26.21 7.76
C LEU A 475 -8.84 26.27 9.12
N GLU A 476 -8.31 25.52 10.07
CA GLU A 476 -8.81 25.49 11.44
C GLU A 476 -8.70 26.88 12.08
N SER A 477 -7.64 27.64 11.75
CA SER A 477 -7.42 29.01 12.23
C SER A 477 -8.41 30.02 11.63
N LEU A 478 -8.80 29.88 10.37
CA LEU A 478 -9.90 30.69 9.81
C LEU A 478 -11.22 30.43 10.55
N ASN A 479 -11.46 29.19 11.01
CA ASN A 479 -12.62 28.85 11.86
C ASN A 479 -12.52 29.41 13.28
N GLN A 480 -11.32 29.78 13.74
CA GLN A 480 -11.06 30.35 15.07
C GLN A 480 -11.21 31.88 15.15
N LYS A 481 -11.54 32.58 14.05
CA LYS A 481 -11.78 34.05 14.08
C LYS A 481 -13.05 34.48 14.85
N GLY A 482 -13.78 33.54 15.47
CA GLY A 482 -14.78 33.84 16.49
C GLY A 482 -14.15 34.07 17.88
N PRO A 483 -14.81 34.79 18.79
CA PRO A 483 -14.27 35.00 20.14
C PRO A 483 -14.06 33.65 20.85
N LYS A 484 -12.81 33.34 21.23
CA LYS A 484 -12.49 32.18 22.07
C LYS A 484 -13.26 32.30 23.37
N THR A 485 -14.14 31.34 23.63
CA THR A 485 -14.90 31.32 24.88
C THR A 485 -14.04 30.75 26.00
N PHE A 486 -13.00 29.99 25.65
CA PHE A 486 -12.07 29.39 26.58
C PHE A 486 -10.62 29.47 26.07
N ALA A 487 -9.68 29.83 26.94
CA ALA A 487 -8.25 29.78 26.69
C ALA A 487 -7.49 29.51 28.00
N VAL A 488 -6.41 28.74 27.95
CA VAL A 488 -5.46 28.55 29.05
C VAL A 488 -4.44 29.68 28.97
N SER A 489 -4.39 30.48 30.03
CA SER A 489 -3.53 31.67 30.10
C SER A 489 -2.14 31.32 30.63
N ASP A 490 -2.10 30.34 31.54
CA ASP A 490 -0.88 29.90 32.22
C ASP A 490 -1.08 28.50 32.79
N PHE A 491 0.00 27.73 32.93
CA PHE A 491 -0.02 26.45 33.62
C PHE A 491 1.34 26.10 34.22
N GLU A 492 1.32 25.39 35.34
CA GLU A 492 2.50 24.88 36.02
C GLU A 492 2.28 23.40 36.33
N VAL A 493 3.30 22.56 36.07
CA VAL A 493 3.25 21.12 36.37
C VAL A 493 4.43 20.74 37.24
N ILE A 494 4.12 20.21 38.42
CA ILE A 494 5.10 19.73 39.39
C ILE A 494 5.11 18.20 39.34
N VAL A 495 6.24 17.64 38.91
CA VAL A 495 6.48 16.20 38.86
C VAL A 495 7.47 15.82 39.95
N SER A 496 7.19 14.73 40.66
CA SER A 496 8.04 14.25 41.76
C SER A 496 8.15 12.72 41.73
N ARG A 497 9.34 12.19 42.04
CA ARG A 497 9.57 10.74 42.08
C ARG A 497 8.69 10.09 43.15
N ASN A 498 7.93 9.06 42.77
CA ASN A 498 7.02 8.29 43.63
C ASN A 498 5.86 9.11 44.25
N LYS A 499 5.46 10.23 43.64
CA LYS A 499 4.27 10.99 44.01
C LYS A 499 3.40 11.23 42.79
N LYS A 500 2.10 11.49 43.00
CA LYS A 500 1.22 11.95 41.92
C LYS A 500 1.72 13.29 41.39
N SER A 501 1.55 13.50 40.08
CA SER A 501 1.85 14.79 39.47
C SER A 501 0.79 15.79 39.90
N LEU A 502 1.19 17.02 40.19
CA LEU A 502 0.29 18.14 40.50
C LEU A 502 0.39 19.14 39.36
N ALA A 503 -0.75 19.64 38.89
CA ALA A 503 -0.80 20.72 37.93
C ALA A 503 -1.68 21.85 38.43
N LYS A 504 -1.24 23.07 38.20
CA LYS A 504 -2.02 24.29 38.38
C LYS A 504 -2.27 24.91 37.02
N VAL A 505 -3.51 25.25 36.72
CA VAL A 505 -3.88 25.88 35.44
C VAL A 505 -4.67 27.15 35.71
N THR A 506 -4.39 28.18 34.92
CA THR A 506 -5.14 29.42 34.88
C THR A 506 -5.83 29.51 33.54
N VAL A 507 -7.15 29.61 33.53
CA VAL A 507 -7.98 29.63 32.33
C VAL A 507 -8.81 30.90 32.27
N LYS A 508 -8.93 31.48 31.09
CA LYS A 508 -9.85 32.55 30.77
C LYS A 508 -11.09 31.92 30.12
N HIS A 509 -12.23 32.04 30.78
CA HIS A 509 -13.52 31.64 30.22
C HIS A 509 -14.42 32.87 30.08
N GLN A 510 -14.71 33.28 28.84
CA GLN A 510 -15.31 34.56 28.50
C GLN A 510 -14.47 35.75 29.04
N GLU A 511 -14.99 36.52 30.01
CA GLU A 511 -14.27 37.63 30.66
C GLU A 511 -13.69 37.27 32.03
N GLU A 512 -13.95 36.06 32.53
CA GLU A 512 -13.47 35.64 33.85
C GLU A 512 -12.18 34.84 33.77
N VAL A 513 -11.31 35.04 34.76
CA VAL A 513 -10.08 34.27 34.97
C VAL A 513 -10.29 33.32 36.13
N LEU A 514 -10.14 32.03 35.88
CA LEU A 514 -10.34 30.94 36.82
C LEU A 514 -9.02 30.18 36.99
N SER A 515 -8.71 29.73 38.20
CA SER A 515 -7.53 28.91 38.48
C SER A 515 -7.93 27.67 39.27
N ALA A 516 -7.34 26.52 38.95
CA ALA A 516 -7.54 25.32 39.73
C ALA A 516 -6.31 24.41 39.72
N GLU A 517 -6.28 23.51 40.70
CA GLU A 517 -5.23 22.52 40.89
C GLU A 517 -5.77 21.10 40.75
N GLY A 518 -5.07 20.27 39.99
CA GLY A 518 -5.41 18.88 39.70
C GLY A 518 -4.24 17.94 39.98
N GLU A 519 -4.56 16.77 40.53
CA GLU A 519 -3.59 15.68 40.68
C GLU A 519 -3.84 14.60 39.64
N GLY A 520 -2.78 13.94 39.18
CA GLY A 520 -2.83 12.88 38.18
C GLY A 520 -1.77 11.81 38.40
N VAL A 521 -2.00 10.63 37.81
CA VAL A 521 -1.00 9.54 37.82
C VAL A 521 0.21 9.94 36.95
N GLY A 522 0.00 10.78 35.94
CA GLY A 522 1.04 11.46 35.17
C GLY A 522 0.78 12.97 35.00
N PRO A 523 1.72 13.70 34.39
CA PRO A 523 1.64 15.16 34.22
C PRO A 523 0.45 15.60 33.35
N VAL A 524 0.16 14.87 32.27
CA VAL A 524 -0.99 15.16 31.39
C VAL A 524 -2.31 14.97 32.14
N ASP A 525 -2.46 13.87 32.90
CA ASP A 525 -3.64 13.62 33.73
C ASP A 525 -3.87 14.73 34.76
N ALA A 526 -2.78 15.21 35.38
CA ALA A 526 -2.85 16.27 36.37
C ALA A 526 -3.39 17.56 35.75
N VAL A 527 -2.88 17.93 34.56
CA VAL A 527 -3.34 19.09 33.79
C VAL A 527 -4.80 18.96 33.37
N ILE A 528 -5.21 17.82 32.81
CA ILE A 528 -6.62 17.60 32.41
C ILE A 528 -7.54 17.67 33.63
N ASN A 529 -7.14 17.11 34.78
CA ASN A 529 -7.93 17.20 36.01
C ASN A 529 -7.99 18.63 36.57
N ALA A 530 -6.91 19.41 36.44
CA ALA A 530 -6.88 20.81 36.82
C ALA A 530 -7.82 21.62 35.91
N LEU A 531 -7.78 21.40 34.59
CA LEU A 531 -8.69 22.04 33.63
C LEU A 531 -10.16 21.68 33.91
N ARG A 532 -10.45 20.40 34.19
CA ARG A 532 -11.80 19.95 34.61
C ARG A 532 -12.28 20.67 35.86
N LYS A 533 -11.41 20.84 36.86
CA LYS A 533 -11.76 21.55 38.10
C LYS A 533 -11.97 23.04 37.87
N ALA A 534 -11.11 23.69 37.08
CA ALA A 534 -11.25 25.09 36.72
C ALA A 534 -12.58 25.36 35.98
N CYS A 535 -13.06 24.37 35.21
CA CYS A 535 -14.31 24.45 34.45
C CYS A 535 -15.55 23.94 35.20
N ARG A 536 -15.39 23.32 36.38
CA ARG A 536 -16.38 22.42 37.00
C ARG A 536 -17.69 23.10 37.43
N GLU A 537 -17.65 24.38 37.76
CA GLU A 537 -18.84 25.14 38.16
C GLU A 537 -19.63 25.71 36.97
N LYS A 538 -19.09 25.62 35.75
CA LYS A 538 -19.71 26.22 34.57
C LYS A 538 -20.05 25.20 33.48
N ILE A 539 -19.32 24.07 33.38
CA ILE A 539 -19.43 23.19 32.21
C ILE A 539 -19.22 21.71 32.58
N GLU A 540 -20.15 20.85 32.16
CA GLU A 540 -20.10 19.40 32.35
C GLU A 540 -19.70 18.70 31.05
N PHE A 541 -18.57 17.98 31.05
CA PHE A 541 -18.09 17.18 29.93
C PHE A 541 -17.37 15.91 30.41
N SER A 542 -17.34 14.87 29.58
CA SER A 542 -16.55 13.66 29.80
C SER A 542 -15.54 13.47 28.67
N LEU A 543 -14.31 13.04 28.98
CA LEU A 543 -13.33 12.68 27.96
C LEU A 543 -13.77 11.37 27.30
N SER A 544 -13.90 11.36 25.97
CA SER A 544 -14.34 10.22 25.18
C SER A 544 -13.18 9.52 24.45
N SER A 545 -12.16 10.28 24.05
CA SER A 545 -10.96 9.74 23.42
C SER A 545 -9.76 10.64 23.71
N TYR A 546 -8.59 10.02 23.76
CA TYR A 546 -7.30 10.69 23.86
C TYR A 546 -6.28 9.84 23.12
N LYS A 547 -5.68 10.37 22.06
CA LYS A 547 -4.67 9.69 21.25
C LYS A 547 -3.45 10.59 21.13
N VAL A 548 -2.29 10.00 21.32
CA VAL A 548 -1.00 10.66 21.14
C VAL A 548 -0.30 9.96 19.98
N ASN A 549 0.11 10.75 18.99
CA ASN A 549 0.89 10.27 17.87
C ASN A 549 2.25 10.98 17.86
N ILE A 550 3.31 10.19 17.74
CA ILE A 550 4.69 10.69 17.56
C ILE A 550 5.10 10.22 16.17
N ARG A 551 5.31 11.17 15.25
CA ARG A 551 5.58 10.84 13.83
C ARG A 551 7.05 10.58 13.55
N ASP A 552 7.96 11.27 14.24
CA ASP A 552 9.40 11.19 14.01
C ASP A 552 10.18 10.62 15.21
N GLN A 553 11.27 9.92 14.90
CA GLN A 553 12.28 9.53 15.89
C GLN A 553 13.41 10.55 15.86
N GLY A 554 13.57 11.33 16.93
CA GLY A 554 14.63 12.34 17.05
C GLY A 554 14.41 13.28 18.23
N THR A 555 15.41 14.07 18.58
CA THR A 555 15.35 15.05 19.70
C THR A 555 14.43 16.23 19.42
N ASP A 556 14.03 16.44 18.16
CA ASP A 556 13.13 17.53 17.72
C ASP A 556 11.71 17.08 17.41
N ALA A 557 11.35 15.84 17.76
CA ALA A 557 10.04 15.25 17.46
C ALA A 557 8.88 16.09 18.02
N VAL A 558 7.88 16.32 17.18
CA VAL A 558 6.66 17.03 17.54
C VAL A 558 5.60 16.00 17.96
N VAL A 559 4.90 16.29 19.06
CA VAL A 559 3.83 15.44 19.58
C VAL A 559 2.49 15.98 19.10
N TYR A 560 1.69 15.10 18.51
CA TYR A 560 0.33 15.38 18.08
C TYR A 560 -0.65 14.73 19.04
N VAL A 561 -1.56 15.53 19.59
CA VAL A 561 -2.61 15.06 20.49
C VAL A 561 -3.96 15.24 19.82
N GLU A 562 -4.73 14.16 19.74
CA GLU A 562 -6.15 14.19 19.37
C GLU A 562 -6.98 13.88 20.62
N LEU A 563 -7.94 14.74 20.93
CA LEU A 563 -8.72 14.69 22.16
C LEU A 563 -10.21 14.86 21.85
N GLY A 564 -11.05 13.93 22.29
CA GLY A 564 -12.51 14.01 22.16
C GLY A 564 -13.18 14.30 23.49
N LEU A 565 -13.94 15.38 23.58
CA LEU A 565 -14.83 15.70 24.69
C LEU A 565 -16.26 15.31 24.35
N LYS A 566 -17.06 14.87 25.33
CA LYS A 566 -18.47 14.52 25.17
C LYS A 566 -19.35 15.31 26.13
N ARG A 567 -20.45 15.89 25.63
CA ARG A 567 -21.47 16.64 26.39
C ARG A 567 -22.85 16.39 25.77
N GLY A 568 -23.85 16.04 26.59
CA GLY A 568 -25.25 15.96 26.14
C GLY A 568 -25.52 15.03 24.93
N GLY A 569 -24.73 13.98 24.74
CA GLY A 569 -24.82 13.09 23.57
C GLY A 569 -23.94 13.49 22.38
N HIS A 570 -23.39 14.70 22.36
CA HIS A 570 -22.49 15.20 21.32
C HIS A 570 -21.03 15.02 21.69
N VAL A 571 -20.18 14.76 20.69
CA VAL A 571 -18.74 14.68 20.84
C VAL A 571 -18.10 15.81 20.05
N SER A 572 -17.22 16.58 20.69
CA SER A 572 -16.36 17.57 20.07
C SER A 572 -14.92 17.08 20.13
N ASN A 573 -14.27 16.97 18.98
CA ASN A 573 -12.87 16.61 18.89
C ASN A 573 -12.01 17.86 18.74
N GLY A 574 -10.82 17.83 19.32
CA GLY A 574 -9.82 18.87 19.21
C GLY A 574 -8.43 18.27 19.01
N THR A 575 -7.56 19.06 18.42
CA THR A 575 -6.21 18.72 18.02
C THR A 575 -5.23 19.74 18.61
N GLY A 576 -4.03 19.29 18.95
CA GLY A 576 -2.96 20.15 19.43
C GLY A 576 -1.60 19.57 19.06
N THR A 577 -0.65 20.46 18.78
CA THR A 577 0.62 20.11 18.14
C THR A 577 1.75 20.89 18.80
N SER A 578 2.62 20.22 19.55
CA SER A 578 3.71 20.86 20.27
C SER A 578 4.89 19.91 20.50
N PRO A 579 6.14 20.41 20.61
CA PRO A 579 7.27 19.63 21.11
C PRO A 579 7.06 19.11 22.54
N ASP A 580 6.19 19.76 23.31
CA ASP A 580 5.80 19.32 24.66
C ASP A 580 4.39 18.72 24.63
N ILE A 581 4.30 17.44 25.02
CA ILE A 581 3.03 16.70 25.11
C ILE A 581 1.99 17.39 26.01
N ILE A 582 2.44 18.09 27.06
CA ILE A 582 1.54 18.80 27.98
C ILE A 582 0.88 19.97 27.26
N GLN A 583 1.69 20.78 26.56
CA GLN A 583 1.22 21.90 25.77
C GLN A 583 0.29 21.43 24.64
N ALA A 584 0.67 20.39 23.89
CA ALA A 584 -0.17 19.82 22.84
C ALA A 584 -1.53 19.33 23.39
N SER A 585 -1.53 18.76 24.61
CA SER A 585 -2.76 18.32 25.28
C SER A 585 -3.67 19.49 25.68
N ILE A 586 -3.08 20.60 26.13
CA ILE A 586 -3.81 21.82 26.48
C ILE A 586 -4.47 22.42 25.23
N GLU A 587 -3.70 22.54 24.14
CA GLU A 587 -4.20 23.06 22.86
C GLU A 587 -5.34 22.19 22.30
N ALA A 588 -5.17 20.86 22.35
CA ALA A 588 -6.22 19.92 21.95
C ALA A 588 -7.48 20.07 22.80
N PHE A 589 -7.33 20.29 24.11
CA PHE A 589 -8.46 20.53 25.01
C PHE A 589 -9.16 21.85 24.70
N GLU A 590 -8.42 22.95 24.52
CA GLU A 590 -8.98 24.26 24.14
C GLU A 590 -9.77 24.16 22.83
N SER A 591 -9.20 23.48 21.84
CA SER A 591 -9.80 23.28 20.52
C SER A 591 -11.11 22.50 20.65
N ALA A 592 -11.09 21.36 21.33
CA ALA A 592 -12.27 20.53 21.57
C ALA A 592 -13.35 21.29 22.35
N TYR A 593 -12.95 22.06 23.36
CA TYR A 593 -13.86 22.78 24.22
C TYR A 593 -14.57 23.92 23.46
N ASN A 594 -13.82 24.77 22.75
CA ASN A 594 -14.40 25.85 21.95
C ASN A 594 -15.27 25.32 20.79
N GLY A 595 -15.08 24.06 20.39
CA GLY A 595 -15.97 23.34 19.47
C GLY A 595 -17.43 23.25 19.90
N PHE A 596 -17.69 22.92 21.16
CA PHE A 596 -19.06 22.84 21.67
C PHE A 596 -19.78 24.18 21.61
N TYR A 597 -19.06 25.25 21.96
CA TYR A 597 -19.64 26.59 22.01
C TYR A 597 -19.99 27.15 20.61
N ARG A 598 -19.30 26.67 19.57
CA ARG A 598 -19.64 26.97 18.18
C ARG A 598 -20.92 26.25 17.74
N HIS A 599 -21.06 24.98 18.10
CA HIS A 599 -22.27 24.18 17.87
C HIS A 599 -23.52 24.73 18.57
N GLU A 600 -23.38 25.18 19.81
CA GLU A 600 -24.49 25.76 20.59
C GLU A 600 -25.00 27.09 20.01
N LYS A 601 -24.16 27.83 19.27
CA LYS A 601 -24.57 29.06 18.57
C LYS A 601 -25.23 28.80 17.22
N SER A 602 -24.93 27.69 16.55
CA SER A 602 -25.50 27.34 15.25
C SER A 602 -26.81 26.53 15.35
N ASP A 603 -27.07 25.84 16.46
CA ASP A 603 -28.36 25.19 16.75
C ASP A 603 -28.84 25.41 18.21
N PRO A 604 -29.72 26.40 18.47
CA PRO A 604 -30.18 26.76 19.81
C PRO A 604 -30.97 25.67 20.56
N LYS A 605 -31.38 24.59 19.88
CA LYS A 605 -32.14 23.49 20.50
C LYS A 605 -31.28 22.63 21.46
N LEU A 606 -29.95 22.81 21.43
CA LEU A 606 -29.00 22.06 22.26
C LEU A 606 -28.69 22.72 23.61
N SER A 607 -29.13 23.96 23.85
CA SER A 607 -28.80 24.74 25.06
C SER A 607 -29.66 24.39 26.30
N GLY A 608 -30.20 23.17 26.40
CA GLY A 608 -31.17 22.78 27.41
C GLY A 608 -30.61 22.72 28.84
N SER A 609 -30.65 23.84 29.56
CA SER A 609 -30.58 23.91 31.02
C SER A 609 -31.90 23.42 31.63
N ASN A 610 -31.87 22.31 32.37
CA ASN A 610 -32.96 21.96 33.29
C ASN A 610 -32.50 22.16 34.74
N VAL A 611 -32.70 23.39 35.24
CA VAL A 611 -32.77 23.67 36.68
C VAL A 611 -34.10 24.38 36.93
N SER A 612 -35.14 23.61 37.29
CA SER A 612 -36.13 23.98 38.31
C SER A 612 -37.13 22.84 38.59
N SER A 613 -36.96 22.21 39.75
CA SER A 613 -37.99 21.81 40.72
C SER A 613 -39.48 21.79 40.30
N ARG A 614 -40.14 20.61 40.32
CA ARG A 614 -41.01 20.11 41.42
C ARG A 614 -41.91 18.94 40.95
N GLU A 615 -42.04 17.99 41.88
CA GLU A 615 -43.22 17.18 42.21
C GLU A 615 -43.65 16.00 41.32
N SER A 616 -43.29 14.81 41.83
CA SER A 616 -44.15 13.64 42.05
C SER A 616 -45.21 13.27 41.00
N ALA A 617 -44.95 12.17 40.28
CA ALA A 617 -45.94 11.13 40.09
C ALA A 617 -45.22 9.78 39.87
N ALA A 618 -45.60 8.81 40.70
CA ALA A 618 -45.22 7.41 40.60
C ALA A 618 -45.81 6.76 39.35
N GLY A 619 -45.16 5.70 38.83
CA GLY A 619 -45.83 4.78 37.91
C GLY A 619 -44.93 4.02 36.95
N GLU A 620 -44.61 2.79 37.37
CA GLU A 620 -44.52 1.59 36.54
C GLU A 620 -43.28 1.25 35.69
N VAL A 621 -42.88 0.01 35.92
CA VAL A 621 -41.83 -0.82 35.34
C VAL A 621 -42.37 -1.49 34.08
N GLN A 622 -41.60 -1.54 32.98
CA GLN A 622 -41.49 -2.73 32.13
C GLN A 622 -40.32 -2.67 31.11
N ASP A 623 -39.43 -3.63 31.30
CA ASP A 623 -38.42 -4.35 30.48
C ASP A 623 -37.93 -3.89 29.07
N PRO A 624 -36.67 -4.22 28.70
CA PRO A 624 -35.99 -3.80 27.48
C PRO A 624 -36.10 -4.87 26.37
N LEU A 625 -36.11 -4.43 25.11
CA LEU A 625 -35.84 -5.30 23.96
C LEU A 625 -34.71 -4.76 23.09
N ARG A 626 -33.74 -5.67 22.92
CA ARG A 626 -32.63 -5.69 21.96
C ARG A 626 -33.15 -5.57 20.52
N VAL A 627 -32.41 -4.84 19.68
CA VAL A 627 -31.86 -5.31 18.39
C VAL A 627 -30.43 -4.80 18.29
#